data_AF-A0A9X2FEV1-F1
#
_entry.id   AF-A0A9X2FEV1-F1
#
_cell.length_a   1.000
_cell.length_b   1.000
_cell.length_c   1.000
_cell.angle_alpha   90.00
_cell.angle_beta   90.00
_cell.angle_gamma   90.00
#
_symmetry.space_group_name_H-M   'P 1'
#
loop_
_entity.id
_entity.type
_entity.pdbx_description
1 polymer ?
#
loop_
_entity_poly.entity_id
_entity_poly.type
_entity_poly.pdbx_seq_one_letter_code
_entity_poly.pdbx_strand_id
1 'polypeptide(L)'
;MNRKQVIGGIALLLLLLLGVWWFRGEDAEVAALREQMENREEMSEADRQAFGERMRSLSDAQRRQLFEPMMQARQAEMQQRVYALMSMPEAQRRAELDKWIDGMEQRRSQWQGRGGPRGVGAGNGGGGPPRGEMTSAQRAQRGKGRLDRSTPEMRATMTQFFKMVKERREERGMEPIGRFR
;
A
#
# COMPACT_ATOMS: atom_id res chain seq x y z
N MET A 1 42.86 21.87 -33.84
CA MET A 1 41.45 21.59 -33.48
C MET A 1 40.80 22.91 -33.05
N ASN A 2 39.73 23.35 -33.70
CA ASN A 2 39.14 24.67 -33.42
C ASN A 2 38.42 24.67 -32.07
N ARG A 3 38.79 25.60 -31.17
CA ARG A 3 38.20 25.69 -29.82
C ARG A 3 36.66 25.77 -29.83
N LYS A 4 36.07 26.34 -30.89
CA LYS A 4 34.62 26.40 -31.11
C LYS A 4 33.99 25.02 -31.37
N GLN A 5 34.69 24.11 -32.04
CA GLN A 5 34.25 22.73 -32.27
C GLN A 5 34.35 21.89 -31.00
N VAL A 6 35.34 22.16 -30.15
CA VAL A 6 35.51 21.50 -28.84
C VAL A 6 34.39 21.91 -27.88
N ILE A 7 34.08 23.21 -27.80
CA ILE A 7 33.01 23.72 -26.93
C ILE A 7 31.63 23.23 -27.40
N GLY A 8 31.38 23.22 -28.71
CA GLY A 8 30.14 22.68 -29.27
C GLY A 8 29.96 21.18 -28.99
N GLY A 9 31.04 20.40 -29.08
CA GLY A 9 31.02 18.98 -28.74
C GLY A 9 30.72 18.72 -27.26
N ILE A 10 31.31 19.49 -26.34
CA ILE A 10 31.08 19.36 -24.89
C ILE A 10 29.63 19.73 -24.53
N ALA A 11 29.09 20.79 -25.10
CA ALA A 11 27.70 21.20 -24.84
C ALA A 11 26.68 20.17 -25.33
N LEU A 12 26.91 19.57 -26.50
CA LEU A 12 26.07 18.49 -27.03
C LEU A 12 26.14 17.24 -26.14
N LEU A 13 27.34 16.91 -25.65
CA LEU A 13 27.56 15.75 -24.78
C LEU A 13 26.90 15.94 -23.41
N LEU A 14 26.95 17.16 -22.86
CA LEU A 14 26.23 17.51 -21.63
C LEU A 14 24.70 17.49 -21.82
N LEU A 15 24.18 17.97 -22.96
CA LEU A 15 22.76 17.88 -23.30
C LEU A 15 22.29 16.43 -23.49
N LEU A 16 23.12 15.58 -24.09
CA LEU A 16 22.84 14.15 -24.23
C LEU A 16 22.87 13.43 -22.86
N LEU A 17 23.82 13.77 -21.98
CA LEU A 17 23.87 13.23 -20.62
C LEU A 17 22.70 13.72 -19.76
N LEU A 18 22.29 14.99 -19.90
CA LEU A 18 21.08 15.53 -19.28
C LEU A 18 19.81 14.87 -19.83
N GLY A 19 19.75 14.60 -21.13
CA GLY A 19 18.67 13.86 -21.78
C GLY A 19 18.55 12.43 -21.26
N VAL A 20 19.68 11.72 -21.07
CA VAL A 20 19.73 10.38 -20.48
C VAL A 20 19.31 10.39 -19.01
N TRP A 21 19.62 11.45 -18.26
CA TRP A 21 19.16 11.62 -16.87
C TRP A 21 17.65 11.92 -16.79
N TRP A 22 17.11 12.66 -17.76
CA TRP A 22 15.67 12.95 -17.87
C TRP A 22 14.84 11.76 -18.39
N PHE A 23 15.45 10.88 -19.20
CA PHE A 23 14.84 9.65 -19.73
C PHE A 23 15.12 8.40 -18.89
N ARG A 24 15.58 8.56 -17.64
CA ARG A 24 15.72 7.45 -16.70
C ARG A 24 14.31 7.01 -16.25
N GLY A 25 13.68 6.22 -17.11
CA GLY A 25 12.43 5.50 -16.87
C GLY A 25 12.52 4.62 -15.63
N GLU A 26 11.41 3.94 -15.35
CA GLU A 26 11.24 3.02 -14.23
C GLU A 26 12.54 2.30 -13.84
N ASP A 27 12.95 2.44 -12.58
CA ASP A 27 14.20 1.87 -12.08
C ASP A 27 14.25 0.39 -12.49
N ALA A 28 15.30 -0.02 -13.19
CA ALA A 28 15.40 -1.37 -13.75
C ALA A 28 15.24 -2.45 -12.67
N GLU A 29 15.62 -2.13 -11.42
CA GLU A 29 15.40 -2.98 -10.25
C GLU A 29 13.91 -3.12 -9.90
N VAL A 30 13.13 -2.03 -9.96
CA VAL A 30 11.68 -2.03 -9.72
C VAL A 30 10.93 -2.78 -10.81
N ALA A 31 11.34 -2.62 -12.08
CA ALA A 31 10.76 -3.34 -13.21
C ALA A 31 10.98 -4.86 -13.07
N ALA A 32 12.20 -5.29 -12.78
CA ALA A 32 12.53 -6.71 -12.58
C ALA A 32 11.79 -7.30 -11.36
N LEU A 33 11.65 -6.55 -10.27
CA LEU A 33 10.89 -7.00 -9.11
C LEU A 33 9.39 -7.10 -9.39
N ARG A 34 8.83 -6.25 -10.25
CA ARG A 34 7.43 -6.35 -10.68
C ARG A 34 7.18 -7.64 -11.43
N GLU A 35 8.03 -7.97 -12.40
CA GLU A 35 7.95 -9.24 -13.14
C GLU A 35 8.07 -10.46 -12.21
N GLN A 36 8.98 -10.42 -11.24
CA GLN A 36 9.10 -11.47 -10.23
C GLN A 36 7.84 -11.60 -9.35
N MET A 37 7.15 -10.49 -9.05
CA MET A 37 5.89 -10.52 -8.30
C MET A 37 4.76 -11.20 -9.07
N GLU A 38 4.71 -11.02 -10.39
CA GLU A 38 3.70 -11.64 -11.26
C GLU A 38 3.90 -13.16 -11.32
N ASN A 39 5.15 -13.63 -11.34
CA ASN A 39 5.49 -15.06 -11.40
C ASN A 39 5.71 -15.70 -10.01
N ARG A 40 5.25 -15.06 -8.93
CA ARG A 40 5.59 -15.45 -7.55
C ARG A 40 5.16 -16.87 -7.17
N GLU A 41 4.07 -17.35 -7.75
CA GLU A 41 3.53 -18.68 -7.47
C GLU A 41 4.45 -19.79 -7.99
N GLU A 42 5.15 -19.52 -9.10
CA GLU A 42 6.07 -20.43 -9.77
C GLU A 42 7.49 -20.39 -9.18
N MET A 43 7.79 -19.39 -8.35
CA MET A 43 9.11 -19.23 -7.72
C MET A 43 9.44 -20.37 -6.75
N SER A 44 10.69 -20.84 -6.79
CA SER A 44 11.23 -21.75 -5.78
C SER A 44 11.29 -21.10 -4.39
N GLU A 45 11.44 -21.90 -3.34
CA GLU A 45 11.60 -21.34 -1.98
C GLU A 45 12.84 -20.45 -1.84
N ALA A 46 13.94 -20.82 -2.50
CA ALA A 46 15.18 -20.03 -2.53
C ALA A 46 14.94 -18.67 -3.21
N ASP A 47 14.24 -18.66 -4.35
CA ASP A 47 13.92 -17.42 -5.05
C ASP A 47 12.99 -16.52 -4.23
N ARG A 48 12.03 -17.11 -3.50
CA ARG A 48 11.15 -16.35 -2.60
C ARG A 48 11.92 -15.71 -1.45
N GLN A 49 12.94 -16.39 -0.91
CA GLN A 49 13.81 -15.82 0.12
C GLN A 49 14.64 -14.66 -0.44
N ALA A 50 15.29 -14.86 -1.59
CA ALA A 50 16.06 -13.83 -2.28
C ALA A 50 15.20 -12.62 -2.66
N PHE A 51 13.97 -12.85 -3.12
CA PHE A 51 12.98 -11.79 -3.35
C PHE A 51 12.68 -11.02 -2.06
N GLY A 52 12.45 -11.71 -0.95
CA GLY A 52 12.24 -11.09 0.36
C GLY A 52 13.40 -10.21 0.82
N GLU A 53 14.64 -10.61 0.54
CA GLU A 53 15.84 -9.82 0.84
C GLU A 53 15.95 -8.57 -0.04
N ARG A 54 15.74 -8.70 -1.36
CA ARG A 54 15.69 -7.56 -2.29
C ARG A 54 14.63 -6.55 -1.90
N MET A 55 13.46 -7.02 -1.50
CA MET A 55 12.38 -6.15 -1.01
C MET A 55 12.77 -5.37 0.25
N ARG A 56 13.64 -5.94 1.10
CA ARG A 56 14.20 -5.26 2.29
C ARG A 56 15.29 -4.25 1.95
N SER A 57 16.04 -4.44 0.86
CA SER A 57 17.08 -3.50 0.40
C SER A 57 16.52 -2.29 -0.35
N LEU A 58 15.31 -2.38 -0.91
CA LEU A 58 14.69 -1.25 -1.62
C LEU A 58 14.58 0.01 -0.76
N SER A 59 14.88 1.16 -1.36
CA SER A 59 14.59 2.48 -0.81
C SER A 59 13.08 2.72 -0.69
N ASP A 60 12.67 3.67 0.16
CA ASP A 60 11.25 4.01 0.33
C ASP A 60 10.61 4.52 -0.98
N ALA A 61 11.38 5.22 -1.82
CA ALA A 61 10.93 5.69 -3.13
C ALA A 61 10.69 4.53 -4.11
N GLN A 62 11.63 3.57 -4.20
CA GLN A 62 11.49 2.38 -5.05
C GLN A 62 10.36 1.47 -4.58
N ARG A 63 10.24 1.24 -3.26
CA ARG A 63 9.10 0.49 -2.69
C ARG A 63 7.77 1.15 -3.04
N ARG A 64 7.70 2.48 -2.93
CA ARG A 64 6.50 3.21 -3.29
C ARG A 64 6.20 3.02 -4.77
N GLN A 65 7.17 3.21 -5.65
CA GLN A 65 6.99 3.00 -7.09
C GLN A 65 6.52 1.58 -7.44
N LEU A 66 7.08 0.56 -6.76
CA LEU A 66 6.69 -0.83 -6.97
C LEU A 66 5.24 -1.10 -6.56
N PHE A 67 4.80 -0.59 -5.40
CA PHE A 67 3.49 -0.92 -4.83
C PHE A 67 2.37 0.08 -5.11
N GLU A 68 2.68 1.31 -5.50
CA GLU A 68 1.68 2.37 -5.69
C GLU A 68 0.60 1.95 -6.71
N PRO A 69 0.92 1.37 -7.88
CA PRO A 69 -0.11 0.94 -8.84
C PRO A 69 -1.03 -0.13 -8.24
N MET A 70 -0.46 -1.12 -7.56
CA MET A 70 -1.23 -2.18 -6.89
C MET A 70 -2.13 -1.60 -5.80
N MET A 71 -1.62 -0.65 -5.01
CA MET A 71 -2.38 0.01 -3.95
C MET A 71 -3.51 0.86 -4.50
N GLN A 72 -3.32 1.51 -5.65
CA GLN A 72 -4.37 2.27 -6.32
C GLN A 72 -5.46 1.36 -6.89
N ALA A 73 -5.08 0.28 -7.59
CA ALA A 73 -6.02 -0.70 -8.12
C ALA A 73 -6.88 -1.31 -7.00
N ARG A 74 -6.23 -1.71 -5.89
CA ARG A 74 -6.93 -2.25 -4.71
C ARG A 74 -7.87 -1.24 -4.06
N GLN A 75 -7.49 0.04 -4.02
CA GLN A 75 -8.35 1.10 -3.49
C GLN A 75 -9.59 1.31 -4.38
N ALA A 76 -9.41 1.35 -5.70
CA ALA A 76 -10.51 1.48 -6.65
C ALA A 76 -11.49 0.30 -6.54
N GLU A 77 -10.96 -0.93 -6.45
CA GLU A 77 -11.78 -2.12 -6.27
C GLU A 77 -12.55 -2.08 -4.93
N MET A 78 -11.89 -1.70 -3.83
CA MET A 78 -12.53 -1.55 -2.54
C MET A 78 -13.67 -0.52 -2.59
N GLN A 79 -13.43 0.61 -3.27
CA GLN A 79 -14.44 1.65 -3.43
C GLN A 79 -15.68 1.12 -4.18
N GLN A 80 -15.47 0.39 -5.28
CA GLN A 80 -16.57 -0.25 -6.02
C GLN A 80 -17.34 -1.25 -5.14
N ARG A 81 -16.64 -2.08 -4.38
CA ARG A 81 -17.26 -3.05 -3.46
C ARG A 81 -18.10 -2.35 -2.39
N VAL A 82 -17.63 -1.24 -1.84
CA VAL A 82 -18.40 -0.47 -0.84
C VAL A 82 -19.62 0.19 -1.46
N TYR A 83 -19.51 0.78 -2.66
CA TYR A 83 -20.69 1.32 -3.35
C TYR A 83 -21.73 0.23 -3.65
N ALA A 84 -21.29 -0.92 -4.15
CA ALA A 84 -22.15 -2.07 -4.36
C ALA A 84 -22.85 -2.48 -3.06
N LEU A 85 -22.11 -2.61 -1.96
CA LEU A 85 -22.65 -2.93 -0.63
C LEU A 85 -23.73 -1.93 -0.18
N MET A 86 -23.50 -0.62 -0.35
CA MET A 86 -24.46 0.42 0.03
C MET A 86 -25.75 0.35 -0.80
N SER A 87 -25.65 -0.08 -2.05
CA SER A 87 -26.80 -0.23 -2.97
C SER A 87 -27.62 -1.52 -2.76
N MET A 88 -27.11 -2.49 -1.97
CA MET A 88 -27.81 -3.74 -1.70
C MET A 88 -29.04 -3.55 -0.80
N PRO A 89 -30.09 -4.40 -0.95
CA PRO A 89 -31.16 -4.53 0.04
C PRO A 89 -30.61 -4.84 1.43
N GLU A 90 -31.31 -4.39 2.48
CA GLU A 90 -30.79 -4.45 3.85
C GLU A 90 -30.37 -5.86 4.30
N ALA A 91 -31.20 -6.87 4.02
CA ALA A 91 -30.89 -8.26 4.40
C ALA A 91 -29.62 -8.77 3.72
N GLN A 92 -29.42 -8.45 2.43
CA GLN A 92 -28.23 -8.85 1.67
C GLN A 92 -27.00 -8.09 2.17
N ARG A 93 -27.13 -6.79 2.44
CA ARG A 93 -26.07 -5.95 3.01
C ARG A 93 -25.60 -6.47 4.36
N ARG A 94 -26.53 -6.87 5.25
CA ARG A 94 -26.19 -7.48 6.55
C ARG A 94 -25.39 -8.78 6.37
N ALA A 95 -25.85 -9.67 5.49
CA ALA A 95 -25.15 -10.93 5.20
C ALA A 95 -23.74 -10.69 4.63
N GLU A 96 -23.56 -9.69 3.76
CA GLU A 96 -22.25 -9.38 3.19
C GLU A 96 -21.31 -8.73 4.22
N LEU A 97 -21.84 -7.85 5.08
CA LEU A 97 -21.09 -7.31 6.24
C LEU A 97 -20.64 -8.43 7.18
N ASP A 98 -21.47 -9.45 7.39
CA ASP A 98 -21.11 -10.61 8.23
C ASP A 98 -19.90 -11.35 7.67
N LYS A 99 -19.89 -11.65 6.36
CA LYS A 99 -18.74 -12.27 5.69
C LYS A 99 -17.47 -11.43 5.83
N TRP A 100 -17.58 -10.12 5.68
CA TRP A 100 -16.44 -9.22 5.86
C TRP A 100 -15.93 -9.20 7.29
N ILE A 101 -16.82 -9.16 8.28
CA ILE A 101 -16.47 -9.24 9.70
C ILE A 101 -15.78 -10.58 10.01
N ASP A 102 -16.33 -11.69 9.53
CA ASP A 102 -15.78 -13.03 9.75
C ASP A 102 -14.39 -13.15 9.13
N GLY A 103 -14.21 -12.65 7.91
CA GLY A 103 -12.89 -12.59 7.26
C GLY A 103 -11.90 -11.67 7.99
N MET A 104 -12.36 -10.60 8.63
CA MET A 104 -11.51 -9.75 9.48
C MET A 104 -11.10 -10.47 10.76
N GLU A 105 -12.02 -11.16 11.44
CA GLU A 105 -11.73 -11.92 12.66
C GLU A 105 -10.84 -13.13 12.37
N GLN A 106 -11.07 -13.85 11.27
CA GLN A 106 -10.23 -14.96 10.85
C GLN A 106 -8.80 -14.50 10.58
N ARG A 107 -8.63 -13.36 9.89
CA ARG A 107 -7.29 -12.78 9.73
C ARG A 107 -6.73 -12.40 11.09
N ARG A 108 -7.48 -11.66 11.92
CA ARG A 108 -7.04 -11.21 13.25
C ARG A 108 -6.54 -12.38 14.11
N SER A 109 -7.25 -13.51 14.13
CA SER A 109 -6.85 -14.71 14.87
C SER A 109 -5.59 -15.35 14.29
N GLN A 110 -5.46 -15.45 12.96
CA GLN A 110 -4.23 -15.93 12.30
C GLN A 110 -3.01 -15.06 12.65
N TRP A 111 -3.17 -13.75 12.71
CA TRP A 111 -2.09 -12.82 13.07
C TRP A 111 -1.74 -12.90 14.56
N GLN A 112 -2.73 -13.09 15.43
CA GLN A 112 -2.51 -13.29 16.87
C GLN A 112 -1.81 -14.62 17.17
N GLY A 113 -2.19 -15.70 16.49
CA GLY A 113 -1.60 -17.02 16.68
C GLY A 113 -0.16 -17.15 16.18
N ARG A 114 0.27 -16.29 15.26
CA ARG A 114 1.65 -16.28 14.71
C ARG A 114 2.67 -15.45 15.51
N GLY A 115 2.32 -14.96 16.71
CA GLY A 115 3.27 -14.21 17.56
C GLY A 115 3.77 -12.90 16.93
N GLY A 116 3.00 -12.31 16.00
CA GLY A 116 3.29 -10.99 15.46
C GLY A 116 3.14 -9.91 16.54
N PRO A 117 3.96 -8.84 16.52
CA PRO A 117 4.02 -7.90 17.63
C PRO A 117 2.66 -7.26 17.91
N ARG A 118 2.24 -7.36 19.17
CA ARG A 118 1.10 -6.65 19.77
C ARG A 118 1.06 -5.20 19.29
N GLY A 119 -0.03 -4.84 18.61
CA GLY A 119 -0.26 -3.46 18.18
C GLY A 119 -1.58 -3.31 17.47
N VAL A 120 -2.66 -3.14 18.24
CA VAL A 120 -3.97 -2.69 17.75
C VAL A 120 -3.79 -1.34 17.07
N GLY A 121 -3.86 -1.32 15.74
CA GLY A 121 -3.73 -0.11 14.94
C GLY A 121 -3.73 -0.45 13.46
N ALA A 122 -4.90 -0.36 12.84
CA ALA A 122 -5.08 -0.48 11.40
C ALA A 122 -4.09 0.44 10.67
N GLY A 123 -3.14 -0.14 9.94
CA GLY A 123 -2.21 0.60 9.10
C GLY A 123 -0.77 0.14 9.21
N ASN A 124 -0.44 -0.88 8.42
CA ASN A 124 0.80 -1.08 7.64
C ASN A 124 1.03 -2.59 7.54
N GLY A 125 0.98 -3.10 6.32
CA GLY A 125 1.60 -4.38 6.01
C GLY A 125 3.11 -4.34 6.25
N GLY A 126 3.68 -5.53 6.41
CA GLY A 126 5.12 -5.78 6.34
C GLY A 126 5.78 -5.81 7.71
N GLY A 127 6.38 -6.97 8.03
CA GLY A 127 7.32 -7.14 9.13
C GLY A 127 8.54 -6.26 8.92
N GLY A 128 8.46 -5.04 9.46
CA GLY A 128 9.59 -4.15 9.65
C GLY A 128 10.07 -4.19 11.11
N PRO A 129 11.30 -3.72 11.37
CA PRO A 129 11.89 -3.65 12.71
C PRO A 129 10.98 -2.88 13.68
N PRO A 130 11.10 -3.12 15.01
CA PRO A 130 10.23 -2.54 16.01
C PRO A 130 10.08 -1.05 15.79
N ARG A 131 8.83 -0.59 15.59
CA ARG A 131 8.54 0.84 15.45
C ARG A 131 8.93 1.50 16.76
N GLY A 132 10.12 2.11 16.79
CA GLY A 132 10.45 3.12 17.77
C GLY A 132 9.36 4.18 17.81
N GLU A 133 9.27 4.88 18.94
CA GLU A 133 8.29 5.95 19.14
C GLU A 133 8.37 6.97 18.01
N MET A 134 7.43 6.87 17.07
CA MET A 134 7.35 7.78 15.93
C MET A 134 7.06 9.18 16.46
N THR A 135 7.85 10.18 16.05
CA THR A 135 7.66 11.56 16.51
C THR A 135 6.33 12.13 16.02
N SER A 136 5.83 13.19 16.67
CA SER A 136 4.60 13.89 16.26
C SER A 136 4.69 14.38 14.80
N ALA A 137 5.84 14.92 14.39
CA ALA A 137 6.10 15.39 13.04
C ALA A 137 6.01 14.25 12.01
N GLN A 138 6.59 13.08 12.31
CA GLN A 138 6.52 11.90 11.44
C GLN A 138 5.08 11.38 11.30
N ARG A 139 4.27 11.43 12.37
CA ARG A 139 2.84 11.09 12.30
C ARG A 139 2.07 12.07 11.42
N ALA A 140 2.33 13.36 11.56
CA ALA A 140 1.69 14.39 10.73
C ALA A 140 2.03 14.22 9.25
N GLN A 141 3.30 13.97 8.93
CA GLN A 141 3.74 13.73 7.55
C GLN A 141 3.11 12.47 6.96
N ARG A 142 3.02 11.38 7.74
CA ARG A 142 2.30 10.17 7.32
C ARG A 142 0.81 10.43 7.11
N GLY A 143 0.19 11.20 8.00
CA GLY A 143 -1.21 11.63 7.88
C GLY A 143 -1.46 12.39 6.59
N LYS A 144 -0.64 13.42 6.33
CA LYS A 144 -0.67 14.19 5.08
C LYS A 144 -0.53 13.29 3.86
N GLY A 145 0.47 12.42 3.84
CA GLY A 145 0.68 11.49 2.72
C GLY A 145 -0.49 10.52 2.49
N ARG A 146 -1.32 10.21 3.50
CA ARG A 146 -2.57 9.43 3.32
C ARG A 146 -3.69 10.30 2.75
N LEU A 147 -3.80 11.55 3.22
CA LEU A 147 -4.79 12.49 2.71
C LEU A 147 -4.53 12.83 1.25
N ASP A 148 -3.28 13.04 0.86
CA ASP A 148 -2.88 13.34 -0.53
C ASP A 148 -3.18 12.18 -1.49
N ARG A 149 -3.22 10.94 -0.97
CA ARG A 149 -3.53 9.72 -1.74
C ARG A 149 -5.02 9.39 -1.80
N SER A 150 -5.88 10.17 -1.14
CA SER A 150 -7.32 9.89 -1.08
C SER A 150 -8.16 11.09 -1.47
N THR A 151 -9.24 10.87 -2.21
CA THR A 151 -10.22 11.93 -2.48
C THR A 151 -11.14 12.13 -1.27
N PRO A 152 -11.76 13.32 -1.10
CA PRO A 152 -12.77 13.55 -0.06
C PRO A 152 -13.92 12.53 -0.11
N GLU A 153 -14.39 12.18 -1.31
CA GLU A 153 -15.48 11.23 -1.54
C GLU A 153 -15.09 9.83 -1.08
N MET A 154 -13.87 9.38 -1.42
CA MET A 154 -13.37 8.08 -0.98
C MET A 154 -13.27 8.02 0.54
N ARG A 155 -12.82 9.11 1.19
CA ARG A 155 -12.77 9.19 2.66
C ARG A 155 -14.17 9.10 3.27
N ALA A 156 -15.15 9.81 2.70
CA ALA A 156 -16.53 9.76 3.18
C ALA A 156 -17.13 8.34 3.05
N THR A 157 -16.97 7.71 1.88
CA THR A 157 -17.44 6.34 1.63
C THR A 157 -16.81 5.33 2.59
N MET A 158 -15.50 5.43 2.84
CA MET A 158 -14.81 4.56 3.81
C MET A 158 -15.28 4.81 5.25
N THR A 159 -15.51 6.06 5.65
CA THR A 159 -16.07 6.39 6.97
C THR A 159 -17.43 5.74 7.18
N GLN A 160 -18.32 5.85 6.18
CA GLN A 160 -19.64 5.21 6.24
C GLN A 160 -19.52 3.68 6.28
N PHE A 161 -18.60 3.11 5.50
CA PHE A 161 -18.33 1.69 5.54
C PHE A 161 -17.89 1.20 6.94
N PHE A 162 -16.92 1.86 7.56
CA PHE A 162 -16.48 1.49 8.91
C PHE A 162 -17.57 1.67 9.96
N LYS A 163 -18.45 2.67 9.79
CA LYS A 163 -19.62 2.84 10.64
C LYS A 163 -20.56 1.62 10.53
N MET A 164 -20.91 1.19 9.31
CA MET A 164 -21.77 0.00 9.12
C MET A 164 -21.15 -1.27 9.70
N VAL A 165 -19.84 -1.47 9.53
CA VAL A 165 -19.13 -2.60 10.15
C VAL A 165 -19.21 -2.54 11.66
N LYS A 166 -18.94 -1.36 12.25
CA LYS A 166 -18.99 -1.17 13.70
C LYS A 166 -20.38 -1.48 14.24
N GLU A 167 -21.42 -0.90 13.65
CA GLU A 167 -22.82 -1.15 14.05
C GLU A 167 -23.16 -2.64 13.94
N ARG A 168 -22.82 -3.29 12.83
CA ARG A 168 -23.10 -4.72 12.65
C ARG A 168 -22.36 -5.60 13.66
N ARG A 169 -21.14 -5.22 14.07
CA ARG A 169 -20.41 -5.91 15.15
C ARG A 169 -21.08 -5.74 16.50
N GLU A 170 -21.57 -4.53 16.80
CA GLU A 170 -22.31 -4.25 18.04
C GLU A 170 -23.60 -5.07 18.10
N GLU A 171 -24.35 -5.15 16.99
CA GLU A 171 -25.52 -6.04 16.87
C GLU A 171 -25.18 -7.53 17.12
N ARG A 172 -23.95 -7.94 16.79
CA ARG A 172 -23.44 -9.30 17.01
C ARG A 172 -22.81 -9.50 18.40
N GLY A 173 -22.82 -8.48 19.27
CA GLY A 173 -22.17 -8.54 20.58
C GLY A 173 -20.65 -8.67 20.51
N MET A 174 -20.02 -8.26 19.41
CA MET A 174 -18.57 -8.34 19.22
C MET A 174 -17.88 -7.09 19.75
N GLU A 175 -16.62 -7.25 20.19
CA GLU A 175 -15.81 -6.11 20.60
C GLU A 175 -15.60 -5.11 19.45
N PRO A 176 -15.59 -3.79 19.74
CA PRO A 176 -15.25 -2.78 18.76
C PRO A 176 -13.86 -3.01 18.18
N ILE A 177 -13.72 -2.87 16.86
CA ILE A 177 -12.41 -2.73 16.23
C ILE A 177 -11.81 -1.43 16.80
N GLY A 178 -10.58 -1.51 17.33
CA GLY A 178 -9.96 -0.55 18.25
C GLY A 178 -10.30 0.94 18.04
N ARG A 179 -10.36 1.69 19.16
CA ARG A 179 -10.85 3.08 19.25
C ARG A 179 -10.46 3.93 18.03
N PHE A 180 -11.44 4.22 17.18
CA PHE A 180 -11.45 5.44 16.38
C PHE A 180 -11.71 6.59 17.35
N ARG A 181 -10.64 7.10 17.97
CA ARG A 181 -10.62 8.38 18.68
C ARG A 181 -10.01 9.43 17.78
#